data_AF-A0A497N5A8-F1
#
_entry.id   AF-A0A497N5A8-F1
#
_cell.length_a   1.000
_cell.length_b   1.000
_cell.length_c   1.000
_cell.angle_alpha   90.00
_cell.angle_beta   90.00
_cell.angle_gamma   90.00
#
_symmetry.space_group_name_H-M   'P 1'
#
loop_
_entity.id
_entity.type
_entity.pdbx_description
1 polymer ?
#
loop_
_entity_poly.entity_id
_entity_poly.type
_entity_poly.pdbx_seq_one_letter_code
_entity_poly.pdbx_strand_id
1 'polypeptide(L)'
;MEVVKKATALLGQYPLCDYCLGRQFSMLGHGFTNGERGKAIKRLLILEGSKLLLEKDEYGETLLRQVAVNGFSEVSLSTLQALGIEVDLEDTSCYICNYAFTVLDGLCKKVVEKLSNYEFN
;
A
#
# COMPACT_ATOMS: atom_id res chain seq x y z
N MET A 1 -9.76 -14.75 -5.60
CA MET A 1 -9.45 -14.93 -4.16
C MET A 1 -10.12 -13.83 -3.34
N GLU A 2 -10.59 -14.11 -2.13
CA GLU A 2 -11.34 -13.12 -1.33
C GLU A 2 -10.49 -11.92 -0.88
N VAL A 3 -9.22 -12.14 -0.56
CA VAL A 3 -8.26 -11.07 -0.21
C VAL A 3 -8.10 -10.09 -1.35
N VAL A 4 -7.90 -10.59 -2.59
CA VAL A 4 -7.75 -9.77 -3.80
C VAL A 4 -9.00 -8.92 -4.01
N LYS A 5 -10.20 -9.52 -4.00
CA LYS A 5 -11.46 -8.79 -4.18
C LYS A 5 -11.62 -7.64 -3.19
N LYS A 6 -11.39 -7.91 -1.89
CA LYS A 6 -11.49 -6.88 -0.85
C LYS A 6 -10.43 -5.81 -0.98
N ALA A 7 -9.19 -6.17 -1.28
CA ALA A 7 -8.10 -5.22 -1.42
C ALA A 7 -8.32 -4.31 -2.63
N THR A 8 -8.76 -4.86 -3.76
CA THR A 8 -9.15 -4.08 -4.94
C THR A 8 -10.30 -3.13 -4.62
N ALA A 9 -11.35 -3.57 -3.93
CA ALA A 9 -12.47 -2.71 -3.53
C ALA A 9 -12.04 -1.57 -2.59
N LEU A 10 -11.10 -1.82 -1.68
CA LEU A 10 -10.54 -0.80 -0.80
C LEU A 10 -9.71 0.24 -1.57
N LEU A 11 -8.79 -0.21 -2.42
CA LEU A 11 -7.95 0.69 -3.23
C LEU A 11 -8.76 1.39 -4.34
N GLY A 12 -9.91 0.88 -4.73
CA GLY A 12 -10.84 1.58 -5.63
C GLY A 12 -11.55 2.76 -4.97
N GLN A 13 -11.59 2.82 -3.64
CA GLN A 13 -12.31 3.86 -2.89
C GLN A 13 -11.40 4.79 -2.10
N TYR A 14 -10.26 4.29 -1.62
CA TYR A 14 -9.40 5.01 -0.68
C TYR A 14 -7.92 4.87 -1.01
N PRO A 15 -7.15 5.97 -0.98
CA PRO A 15 -5.70 5.90 -1.00
C PRO A 15 -5.17 5.32 0.31
N LEU A 16 -4.44 4.19 0.26
CA LEU A 16 -3.96 3.45 1.43
C LEU A 16 -2.48 3.04 1.28
N CYS A 17 -1.65 3.47 2.24
CA CYS A 17 -0.27 3.01 2.36
C CYS A 17 -0.20 1.52 2.76
N ASP A 18 0.99 0.92 2.64
CA ASP A 18 1.21 -0.50 2.94
C ASP A 18 0.73 -0.88 4.35
N TYR A 19 1.10 -0.09 5.37
CA TYR A 19 0.69 -0.34 6.75
C TYR A 19 -0.84 -0.31 6.92
N CYS A 20 -1.52 0.67 6.32
CA CYS A 20 -2.96 0.84 6.50
C CYS A 20 -3.77 -0.20 5.74
N LEU A 21 -3.34 -0.57 4.53
CA LEU A 21 -3.94 -1.67 3.78
C LEU A 21 -3.71 -2.99 4.51
N GLY A 22 -2.48 -3.29 4.93
CA GLY A 22 -2.18 -4.53 5.64
C GLY A 22 -2.88 -4.64 7.00
N ARG A 23 -3.16 -3.52 7.68
CA ARG A 23 -3.98 -3.52 8.90
C ARG A 23 -5.41 -4.02 8.67
N GLN A 24 -5.99 -3.81 7.48
CA GLN A 24 -7.34 -4.31 7.15
C GLN A 24 -7.40 -5.85 7.09
N PHE A 25 -6.23 -6.50 7.02
CA PHE A 25 -6.08 -7.95 6.96
C PHE A 25 -5.29 -8.49 8.15
N SER A 26 -5.32 -7.81 9.30
CA SER A 26 -4.48 -8.11 10.48
C SER A 26 -4.60 -9.54 11.00
N MET A 27 -5.74 -10.20 10.77
CA MET A 27 -6.00 -11.56 11.22
C MET A 27 -5.35 -12.64 10.32
N LEU A 28 -4.72 -12.25 9.20
CA LEU A 28 -4.14 -13.17 8.22
C LEU A 28 -2.61 -13.08 8.24
N GLY A 29 -1.93 -14.23 8.20
CA GLY A 29 -0.47 -14.29 8.13
C GLY A 29 0.20 -13.77 9.40
N HIS A 30 0.16 -14.57 10.46
CA HIS A 30 0.83 -14.27 11.74
C HIS A 30 2.34 -14.08 11.53
N GLY A 31 2.94 -13.13 12.26
CA GLY A 31 4.37 -12.81 12.16
C GLY A 31 4.70 -11.71 11.16
N PHE A 32 3.78 -11.35 10.25
CA PHE A 32 3.97 -10.17 9.41
C PHE A 32 3.64 -8.88 10.15
N THR A 33 4.48 -7.88 9.97
CA THR A 33 4.10 -6.48 10.19
C THR A 33 2.97 -6.10 9.22
N ASN A 34 2.20 -5.07 9.58
CA ASN A 34 1.16 -4.56 8.69
C ASN A 34 1.75 -4.04 7.36
N GLY A 35 2.95 -3.45 7.39
CA GLY A 35 3.64 -2.99 6.20
C GLY A 35 3.97 -4.12 5.23
N GLU A 36 4.56 -5.21 5.72
CA GLU A 36 4.86 -6.41 4.92
C GLU A 36 3.59 -7.00 4.31
N ARG A 37 2.53 -7.13 5.11
CA ARG A 37 1.24 -7.66 4.64
C ARG A 37 0.65 -6.81 3.52
N GLY A 38 0.59 -5.49 3.69
CA GLY A 38 0.05 -4.59 2.68
C GLY A 38 0.88 -4.60 1.39
N LYS A 39 2.21 -4.61 1.52
CA LYS A 39 3.13 -4.70 0.38
C LYS A 39 2.95 -6.02 -0.40
N ALA A 40 2.80 -7.14 0.30
CA ALA A 40 2.52 -8.43 -0.31
C ALA A 40 1.19 -8.44 -1.07
N ILE A 41 0.14 -7.87 -0.48
CA ILE A 41 -1.17 -7.74 -1.14
C ILE A 41 -1.06 -6.89 -2.40
N LYS A 42 -0.41 -5.73 -2.35
CA LYS A 42 -0.24 -4.88 -3.55
C LYS A 42 0.54 -5.58 -4.66
N ARG A 43 1.61 -6.31 -4.31
CA ARG A 43 2.36 -7.12 -5.28
C ARG A 43 1.47 -8.17 -5.95
N LEU A 44 0.62 -8.84 -5.19
CA LEU A 44 -0.34 -9.78 -5.76
C LEU A 44 -1.32 -9.08 -6.70
N LEU A 45 -1.86 -7.91 -6.32
CA LEU A 45 -2.76 -7.14 -7.21
C LEU A 45 -2.08 -6.71 -8.51
N ILE A 46 -0.79 -6.35 -8.47
CA ILE A 46 -0.01 -6.03 -9.67
C ILE A 46 0.09 -7.25 -10.58
N LEU A 47 0.42 -8.42 -10.02
CA LEU A 47 0.51 -9.65 -10.79
C LEU A 47 -0.84 -10.03 -11.42
N GLU A 48 -1.94 -9.90 -10.68
CA GLU A 48 -3.29 -10.13 -11.21
C GLU A 48 -3.64 -9.12 -12.31
N GLY A 49 -3.32 -7.83 -12.14
CA GLY A 49 -3.55 -6.79 -13.15
C GLY A 49 -2.78 -7.05 -14.44
N SER A 50 -1.49 -7.39 -14.33
CA SER A 50 -0.66 -7.75 -15.49
C SER A 50 -1.17 -9.01 -16.19
N LYS A 51 -1.63 -10.01 -15.43
CA LYS A 51 -2.23 -11.23 -15.98
C LYS A 51 -3.49 -10.90 -16.80
N LEU A 52 -4.39 -10.07 -16.26
CA LEU A 52 -5.61 -9.66 -16.96
C LEU A 52 -5.31 -8.97 -18.29
N LEU A 53 -4.28 -8.12 -18.33
CA LEU A 53 -3.84 -7.50 -19.59
C LEU A 53 -3.34 -8.51 -20.63
N LEU A 54 -2.61 -9.55 -20.20
CA LEU A 54 -2.20 -10.64 -21.10
C LEU A 54 -3.41 -11.42 -21.64
N GLU A 55 -4.47 -11.52 -20.84
CA GLU A 55 -5.75 -12.13 -21.21
C GLU A 55 -6.64 -11.18 -22.04
N LYS A 56 -6.15 -9.97 -22.37
CA LYS A 56 -6.88 -8.91 -23.09
C LYS A 56 -8.11 -8.39 -22.35
N ASP A 57 -8.11 -8.50 -21.01
CA ASP A 57 -9.11 -7.89 -20.15
C ASP A 57 -8.64 -6.48 -19.74
N GLU A 58 -9.37 -5.47 -20.21
CA GLU A 58 -9.11 -4.04 -19.93
C GLU A 58 -9.19 -3.70 -18.44
N TYR A 59 -9.86 -4.53 -17.63
CA TYR A 59 -9.87 -4.35 -16.17
C TYR A 59 -8.46 -4.42 -15.56
N GLY A 60 -7.51 -5.09 -16.22
CA GLY A 60 -6.12 -5.16 -15.79
C GLY A 60 -5.47 -3.78 -15.66
N GLU A 61 -5.68 -2.87 -16.61
CA GLU A 61 -5.18 -1.50 -16.54
C GLU A 61 -5.82 -0.75 -15.37
N THR A 62 -7.14 -0.89 -15.19
CA THR A 62 -7.88 -0.26 -14.10
C THR A 62 -7.31 -0.66 -12.74
N LEU A 63 -7.07 -1.96 -12.53
CA LEU A 63 -6.49 -2.46 -11.29
C LEU A 63 -5.07 -1.92 -11.06
N LEU A 64 -4.23 -1.93 -12.10
CA LEU A 64 -2.87 -1.40 -12.00
C LEU A 64 -2.86 0.10 -11.69
N ARG A 65 -3.76 0.89 -12.29
CA ARG A 65 -3.91 2.32 -11.99
C ARG A 65 -4.34 2.56 -10.55
N GLN A 66 -5.31 1.80 -10.05
CA GLN A 66 -5.74 1.87 -8.64
C GLN A 66 -4.59 1.55 -7.68
N VAL A 67 -3.78 0.53 -7.99
CA VAL A 67 -2.62 0.18 -7.14
C VAL A 67 -1.50 1.22 -7.24
N ALA A 68 -1.31 1.84 -8.41
CA ALA A 68 -0.32 2.91 -8.58
C ALA A 68 -0.70 4.16 -7.78
N VAL A 69 -1.91 4.70 -8.00
CA VAL A 69 -2.38 5.95 -7.41
C VAL A 69 -2.78 5.73 -5.95
N ASN A 70 -3.84 4.95 -5.70
CA ASN A 70 -4.38 4.77 -4.36
C ASN A 70 -3.53 3.79 -3.53
N GLY A 71 -2.80 2.89 -4.17
CA GLY A 71 -1.84 2.04 -3.48
C GLY A 71 -0.46 2.68 -3.29
N PHE A 72 -0.19 3.89 -3.78
CA PHE A 72 1.13 4.52 -3.70
C PHE A 72 2.26 3.60 -4.18
N SER A 73 2.00 2.80 -5.23
CA SER A 73 2.90 1.73 -5.64
C SER A 73 3.75 2.15 -6.84
N GLU A 74 5.02 2.45 -6.58
CA GLU A 74 6.03 2.70 -7.62
C GLU A 74 6.15 1.52 -8.59
N VAL A 75 6.05 0.29 -8.08
CA VAL A 75 6.13 -0.92 -8.92
C VAL A 75 4.96 -0.97 -9.92
N SER A 76 3.74 -0.62 -9.47
CA SER A 76 2.57 -0.58 -10.37
C SER A 76 2.70 0.54 -11.40
N LEU A 77 3.22 1.70 -10.99
CA LEU A 77 3.51 2.81 -11.89
C LEU A 77 4.54 2.42 -12.96
N SER A 78 5.67 1.82 -12.58
CA SER A 78 6.67 1.33 -13.53
C SER A 78 6.12 0.25 -14.44
N THR A 79 5.21 -0.59 -13.94
CA THR A 79 4.53 -1.61 -14.77
C THR A 79 3.68 -0.95 -15.86
N LEU A 80 2.89 0.07 -15.53
CA LEU A 80 2.09 0.83 -16.49
C LEU A 80 2.96 1.59 -17.50
N GLN A 81 4.04 2.24 -17.03
CA GLN A 81 4.99 2.95 -17.89
C GLN A 81 5.65 2.01 -18.91
N ALA A 82 6.03 0.80 -18.51
CA ALA A 82 6.60 -0.21 -19.41
C ALA A 82 5.61 -0.66 -20.50
N LEU A 83 4.31 -0.48 -20.27
CA LEU A 83 3.23 -0.72 -21.24
C LEU A 83 2.92 0.51 -22.10
N GLY A 84 3.65 1.62 -21.91
CA GLY A 84 3.40 2.88 -22.61
C GLY A 84 2.21 3.66 -22.06
N ILE A 85 1.75 3.35 -20.85
CA ILE A 85 0.59 3.96 -20.22
C ILE A 85 1.07 5.06 -19.26
N GLU A 86 0.70 6.31 -19.57
CA GLU A 86 0.94 7.44 -18.67
C GLU A 86 -0.10 7.48 -17.54
N VAL A 87 0.38 7.83 -16.35
CA VAL A 87 -0.43 7.90 -15.13
C VAL A 87 -0.14 9.23 -14.44
N ASP A 88 -1.16 10.06 -14.34
CA ASP A 88 -1.11 11.26 -13.53
C ASP A 88 -1.23 10.86 -12.06
N LEU A 89 -0.18 11.13 -11.29
CA LEU A 89 -0.20 10.93 -9.85
C LEU A 89 -0.89 12.13 -9.20
N GLU A 90 -2.06 11.89 -8.62
CA GLU A 90 -2.71 12.87 -7.76
C GLU A 90 -1.91 13.03 -6.46
N ASP A 91 -1.75 14.27 -6.00
CA ASP A 91 -1.19 14.57 -4.68
C ASP A 91 -2.21 14.21 -3.60
N THR A 92 -2.22 12.93 -3.22
CA THR A 92 -3.14 12.36 -2.23
C THR A 92 -2.36 11.77 -1.08
N SER A 93 -2.93 11.88 0.12
CA SER A 93 -2.38 11.26 1.32
C SER A 93 -3.11 9.97 1.69
N CYS A 94 -2.45 9.06 2.41
CA CYS A 94 -3.12 7.88 2.95
C CYS A 94 -4.35 8.28 3.78
N TYR A 95 -5.53 7.78 3.40
CA TYR A 95 -6.82 8.11 4.00
C TYR A 95 -6.89 7.86 5.51
N ILE A 96 -6.16 6.84 6.01
CA ILE A 96 -6.20 6.46 7.42
C ILE A 96 -5.13 7.18 8.23
N CYS A 97 -3.88 7.17 7.78
CA CYS A 97 -2.77 7.63 8.61
C CYS A 97 -2.22 9.00 8.23
N ASN A 98 -2.61 9.57 7.08
CA ASN A 98 -2.07 10.84 6.58
C ASN A 98 -0.54 10.95 6.73
N TYR A 99 0.18 9.92 6.26
CA TYR A 99 1.63 9.80 6.38
C TYR A 99 2.22 9.75 7.80
N ALA A 100 1.44 9.49 8.86
CA ALA A 100 1.96 9.44 10.23
C ALA A 100 3.18 8.50 10.42
N PHE A 101 3.30 7.45 9.60
CA PHE A 101 4.45 6.54 9.64
C PHE A 101 5.77 7.16 9.10
N THR A 102 5.75 8.27 8.37
CA THR A 102 6.96 8.93 7.87
C THR A 102 7.69 9.73 8.95
N VAL A 103 6.95 10.22 9.95
CA VAL A 103 7.49 11.02 11.06
C VAL A 103 7.69 10.22 12.33
N LEU A 104 7.19 8.98 12.37
CA LEU A 104 7.11 8.16 13.59
C LEU A 104 8.49 7.95 14.22
N ASP A 105 9.50 7.55 13.45
CA ASP A 105 10.84 7.28 13.98
C ASP A 105 11.49 8.53 14.58
N GLY A 106 11.27 9.69 13.95
CA GLY A 106 11.75 10.97 14.46
C GLY A 106 11.06 11.37 15.78
N LEU A 107 9.77 11.09 15.91
CA LEU A 107 9.03 11.31 17.16
C LEU A 107 9.50 10.34 18.25
N CYS A 108 9.65 9.05 17.93
CA CYS A 108 10.16 8.04 18.84
C CYS A 108 11.53 8.43 19.39
N LYS A 109 12.46 8.87 18.53
CA LYS A 109 13.79 9.32 18.96
C LYS A 109 13.71 10.48 19.95
N LYS A 110 12.90 11.50 19.66
CA LYS A 110 12.68 12.64 20.57
C LYS A 110 12.09 12.22 21.91
N VAL A 111 11.17 11.25 21.90
CA VAL A 111 10.57 10.72 23.14
C VAL A 111 11.61 9.97 23.96
N VAL A 112 12.40 9.08 23.34
CA VAL A 112 13.48 8.35 24.01
C VAL A 112 14.50 9.32 24.61
N GLU A 113 14.91 10.35 23.87
CA GLU A 113 15.81 11.39 24.37
C GLU A 113 15.24 12.13 25.59
N LYS A 114 13.95 12.48 25.58
CA LYS A 114 13.31 13.17 26.72
C LYS A 114 13.15 12.27 27.95
N LEU A 115 13.02 10.98 27.74
CA LEU A 115 12.86 9.99 28.81
C LEU A 115 14.19 9.44 29.34
N SER A 116 15.33 9.86 28.77
CA SER A 116 16.65 9.30 29.10
C SER A 116 17.04 9.42 30.58
N ASN A 117 16.45 10.37 31.30
CA ASN A 117 16.76 10.64 32.70
C ASN A 117 15.79 9.96 33.68
N TYR A 118 14.85 9.15 33.17
CA TYR A 118 13.93 8.38 34.00
C TYR A 118 14.38 6.91 34.03
N GLU A 119 14.62 6.40 35.22
CA GLU A 119 14.82 4.96 35.43
C GLU A 119 13.48 4.22 35.39
N PHE A 120 13.46 3.05 34.77
CA PHE A 120 12.32 2.16 34.72
C PHE A 120 12.78 0.71 34.92
N ASN A 121 11.97 -0.10 35.60
CA ASN A 121 12.15 -1.54 35.80
C ASN A 121 11.07 -2.31 35.05
#